data_AF-W7DP18-F1
#
_entry.id   AF-W7DP18-F1
#
_cell.length_a   1.000
_cell.length_b   1.000
_cell.length_c   1.000
_cell.angle_alpha   90.00
_cell.angle_beta   90.00
_cell.angle_gamma   90.00
#
_symmetry.space_group_name_H-M   'P 1'
#
loop_
_entity.id
_entity.type
_entity.pdbx_description
1 polymer ?
#
loop_
_entity_poly.entity_id
_entity_poly.type
_entity_poly.pdbx_seq_one_letter_code
_entity_poly.pdbx_strand_id
1 'polypeptide(L)'
;MKKTSRKQLIAYKNPTSPVSEQFKTIRTSIDFSAIDSAFQTILVTSPEVGSGKSTIAANLAIVYAQQGKKTLLIDGDLRKPTVHKTFFKKICFVGYLVF
;
A
#
# COMPACT_ATOMS: atom_id res chain seq x y z
N MET A 1 5.17 -24.18 -2.33
CA MET A 1 4.31 -23.53 -1.31
C MET A 1 4.63 -22.03 -1.23
N LYS A 2 3.79 -21.14 -1.80
CA LYS A 2 3.97 -19.69 -1.60
C LYS A 2 3.42 -19.32 -0.23
N LYS A 3 4.30 -19.07 0.75
CA LYS A 3 3.94 -18.57 2.09
C LYS A 3 3.26 -17.21 1.93
N THR A 4 1.93 -17.17 1.98
CA THR A 4 1.15 -15.94 2.08
C THR A 4 1.44 -15.29 3.43
N SER A 5 2.43 -14.42 3.45
CA SER A 5 3.02 -13.91 4.67
C SER A 5 2.36 -12.57 5.03
N ARG A 6 1.53 -12.57 6.07
CA ARG A 6 1.11 -11.34 6.76
C ARG A 6 2.29 -10.47 7.22
N LYS A 7 3.56 -10.90 7.07
CA LYS A 7 4.75 -10.06 7.34
C LYS A 7 4.93 -8.91 6.34
N GLN A 8 4.17 -8.89 5.24
CA GLN A 8 4.30 -7.85 4.21
C GLN A 8 3.62 -6.52 4.57
N LEU A 9 2.70 -6.47 5.55
CA LEU A 9 2.00 -5.24 5.95
C LEU A 9 2.62 -4.61 7.22
N ILE A 10 3.86 -4.16 7.12
CA ILE A 10 4.61 -3.62 8.27
C ILE A 10 4.00 -2.30 8.79
N ALA A 11 3.50 -1.45 7.89
CA ALA A 11 2.87 -0.18 8.24
C ALA A 11 1.63 -0.35 9.12
N TYR A 12 0.92 -1.48 8.99
CA TYR A 12 -0.20 -1.83 9.85
C TYR A 12 0.26 -2.49 11.15
N LYS A 13 1.18 -3.45 11.07
CA LYS A 13 1.58 -4.26 12.23
C LYS A 13 2.45 -3.52 13.24
N ASN A 14 3.35 -2.67 12.74
CA ASN A 14 4.26 -1.90 13.58
C ASN A 14 4.40 -0.49 13.00
N PRO A 15 3.41 0.40 13.22
CA PRO A 15 3.37 1.73 12.62
C PRO A 15 4.51 2.68 13.02
N THR A 16 5.21 2.37 14.12
CA THR A 16 6.36 3.13 14.65
C THR A 16 7.71 2.51 14.29
N SER A 17 7.72 1.43 13.52
CA SER A 17 8.99 0.83 13.06
C SER A 17 9.74 1.75 12.09
N PRO A 18 11.08 1.67 12.04
CA PRO A 18 11.87 2.42 11.06
C PRO A 18 11.43 2.18 9.60
N VAL A 19 11.00 0.96 9.29
CA VAL A 19 10.48 0.61 7.95
C VAL A 19 9.14 1.30 7.66
N SER A 20 8.28 1.43 8.67
CA SER A 20 7.01 2.16 8.54
C SER A 20 7.23 3.66 8.36
N GLU A 21 8.26 4.23 9.02
CA GLU A 21 8.66 5.63 8.79
C GLU A 21 9.12 5.86 7.35
N GLN A 22 9.85 4.92 6.74
CA GLN A 22 10.22 5.02 5.32
C GLN A 22 9.00 5.13 4.40
N PHE A 23 7.92 4.39 4.67
CA PHE A 23 6.68 4.52 3.91
C PHE A 23 5.99 5.87 4.12
N LYS A 24 6.09 6.48 5.32
CA LYS A 24 5.61 7.84 5.57
C LYS A 24 6.44 8.87 4.81
N THR A 25 7.77 8.69 4.74
CA THR A 25 8.64 9.55 3.93
C THR A 25 8.26 9.50 2.45
N ILE A 26 8.07 8.30 1.89
CA ILE A 26 7.64 8.12 0.49
C ILE A 26 6.30 8.83 0.25
N ARG A 27 5.31 8.64 1.13
CA ARG A 27 4.02 9.34 1.05
C ARG A 27 4.20 10.86 1.01
N THR A 28 5.02 11.39 1.92
CA THR A 28 5.30 12.82 1.99
C THR A 28 5.94 13.34 0.70
N SER A 29 6.93 12.62 0.15
CA SER A 29 7.54 12.98 -1.14
C SER A 29 6.54 12.99 -2.30
N ILE A 30 5.59 12.03 -2.32
CA ILE A 30 4.51 12.01 -3.33
C ILE A 30 3.59 13.22 -3.14
N ASP A 31 3.16 13.50 -1.92
CA ASP A 31 2.30 14.65 -1.61
C ASP A 31 2.98 15.99 -1.95
N PHE A 32 4.30 16.12 -1.74
CA PHE A 32 5.10 17.27 -2.18
C PHE A 32 5.17 17.39 -3.71
N SER A 33 5.23 16.27 -4.43
CA SER A 33 5.22 16.28 -5.90
C SER A 33 3.84 16.66 -6.47
N ALA A 34 2.80 16.63 -5.63
CA ALA A 34 1.40 16.88 -5.97
C ALA A 34 0.95 18.32 -5.65
N ILE A 35 1.86 19.23 -5.29
CA ILE A 35 1.50 20.57 -4.80
C ILE A 35 0.66 21.35 -5.82
N ASP A 36 1.01 21.27 -7.11
CA ASP A 36 0.30 21.98 -8.17
C ASP A 36 -0.93 21.24 -8.70
N SER A 37 -1.05 19.93 -8.40
CA SER A 37 -2.20 19.12 -8.80
C SER A 37 -2.41 17.97 -7.82
N ALA A 38 -3.55 17.98 -7.13
CA ALA A 38 -3.86 16.95 -6.15
C ALA A 38 -3.98 15.57 -6.83
N PHE A 39 -2.96 14.72 -6.68
CA PHE A 39 -3.01 13.36 -7.20
C PHE A 39 -4.05 12.54 -6.42
N GLN A 40 -5.13 12.17 -7.11
CA GLN A 40 -6.14 11.26 -6.57
C GLN A 40 -5.83 9.79 -6.88
N THR A 41 -4.90 9.52 -7.81
CA THR A 41 -4.58 8.16 -8.28
C THR A 41 -3.07 7.99 -8.43
N ILE A 42 -2.54 6.89 -7.90
CA ILE A 42 -1.11 6.53 -7.95
C ILE A 42 -0.99 5.13 -8.56
N LEU A 43 -0.18 4.98 -9.60
CA LEU A 43 0.16 3.68 -10.19
C LEU A 43 1.54 3.22 -9.69
N VAL A 44 1.58 2.04 -9.07
CA VAL A 44 2.83 1.39 -8.65
C VAL A 44 3.16 0.27 -9.63
N THR A 45 4.27 0.41 -10.37
CA THR A 45 4.73 -0.59 -11.33
C THR A 45 6.22 -0.86 -11.18
N SER A 46 6.67 -2.00 -11.69
CA SER A 46 8.09 -2.34 -11.77
C SER A 46 8.36 -3.29 -12.94
N PRO A 47 9.56 -3.21 -13.55
CA PRO A 47 9.91 -4.05 -14.70
C PRO A 47 10.01 -5.54 -14.34
N GLU A 48 10.30 -5.86 -13.08
CA GLU A 48 10.58 -7.23 -12.64
C GLU A 48 9.47 -7.84 -11.80
N VAL A 49 9.19 -9.13 -12.03
CA VAL A 49 8.31 -9.93 -11.17
C VAL A 49 9.01 -10.16 -9.84
N GLY A 50 8.31 -9.93 -8.72
CA GLY A 50 8.85 -10.20 -7.38
C GLY A 50 9.62 -9.03 -6.74
N SER A 51 9.72 -7.88 -7.40
CA SER A 51 10.39 -6.68 -6.87
C SER A 51 9.70 -6.04 -5.63
N GLY A 52 8.63 -6.65 -5.11
CA GLY A 52 7.89 -6.12 -3.97
C GLY A 52 6.89 -4.99 -4.30
N LYS A 53 6.59 -4.72 -5.58
CA LYS A 53 5.60 -3.70 -5.99
C LYS A 53 4.25 -3.81 -5.27
N SER A 54 3.67 -5.01 -5.17
CA SER A 54 2.41 -5.22 -4.43
C SER A 54 2.54 -4.94 -2.93
N THR A 55 3.70 -5.23 -2.34
CA THR A 55 4.00 -4.94 -0.93
C THR A 55 4.09 -3.43 -0.70
N ILE A 56 4.76 -2.71 -1.60
CA ILE A 56 4.89 -1.26 -1.53
C ILE A 56 3.51 -0.61 -1.66
N ALA A 57 2.73 -0.99 -2.68
CA ALA A 57 1.39 -0.46 -2.90
C ALA A 57 0.48 -0.67 -1.68
N ALA A 58 0.53 -1.85 -1.06
CA ALA A 58 -0.23 -2.18 0.13
C ALA A 58 0.14 -1.32 1.37
N ASN A 59 1.44 -1.16 1.66
CA ASN A 59 1.87 -0.35 2.80
C ASN A 59 1.63 1.15 2.55
N LEU A 60 1.82 1.62 1.33
CA LEU A 60 1.53 3.00 0.96
C LEU A 60 0.04 3.32 1.14
N ALA A 61 -0.85 2.41 0.72
CA ALA A 61 -2.28 2.54 0.96
C ALA A 61 -2.63 2.60 2.45
N ILE A 62 -1.98 1.77 3.29
CA ILE A 62 -2.16 1.82 4.74
C ILE A 62 -1.73 3.17 5.32
N VAL A 63 -0.58 3.70 4.90
CA VAL A 63 -0.05 4.97 5.42
C VAL A 63 -0.90 6.17 4.99
N TYR A 64 -1.52 6.13 3.81
CA TYR A 64 -2.54 7.11 3.42
C TYR A 64 -3.84 6.97 4.23
N ALA A 65 -4.30 5.73 4.45
CA ALA A 65 -5.48 5.48 5.28
C ALA A 65 -5.28 5.92 6.74
N GLN A 66 -4.07 5.74 7.30
CA GLN A 66 -3.70 6.20 8.65
C GLN A 66 -3.72 7.73 8.79
N GLN A 67 -3.56 8.47 7.70
CA GLN A 67 -3.71 9.93 7.68
C GLN A 67 -5.17 10.37 7.58
N GLY A 68 -6.11 9.42 7.52
CA GLY A 68 -7.54 9.70 7.36
C GLY A 68 -7.97 9.93 5.91
N LYS A 69 -7.12 9.67 4.89
CA LYS A 69 -7.54 9.79 3.48
C LYS A 69 -8.37 8.59 3.04
N LYS A 70 -9.43 8.85 2.26
CA LYS A 70 -10.23 7.85 1.52
C LYS A 70 -9.35 7.11 0.52
N THR A 71 -8.87 5.93 0.91
CA THR A 71 -7.87 5.19 0.13
C THR A 71 -8.44 3.86 -0.37
N LEU A 72 -8.35 3.64 -1.67
CA LEU A 72 -8.70 2.40 -2.34
C LEU A 72 -7.44 1.81 -2.98
N LEU A 73 -7.14 0.55 -2.67
CA LEU A 73 -6.09 -0.22 -3.35
C LEU A 73 -6.73 -1.10 -4.42
N ILE A 74 -6.19 -1.06 -5.63
CA ILE A 74 -6.67 -1.86 -6.76
C ILE A 74 -5.51 -2.72 -7.26
N ASP A 75 -5.71 -4.03 -7.36
CA ASP A 75 -4.74 -4.93 -7.99
C ASP A 75 -4.90 -4.89 -9.52
N GLY A 76 -3.96 -4.22 -10.20
CA GLY A 76 -3.91 -4.16 -11.66
C GLY A 76 -3.19 -5.35 -12.31
N ASP A 77 -2.57 -6.26 -11.54
CA ASP A 77 -1.88 -7.44 -12.09
C ASP A 77 -2.88 -8.59 -12.29
N LEU A 78 -3.50 -8.62 -13.47
CA LEU A 78 -4.44 -9.67 -13.87
C LEU A 78 -3.77 -11.03 -14.13
N ARG A 79 -2.45 -11.08 -14.33
CA ARG A 79 -1.72 -12.32 -14.62
C ARG A 79 -1.41 -13.09 -13.34
N LYS A 80 -0.96 -12.39 -12.30
CA LYS A 80 -0.58 -12.99 -11.02
C LYS A 80 -1.08 -12.12 -9.87
N PRO A 81 -2.41 -12.08 -9.61
CA PRO A 81 -2.95 -11.25 -8.56
C PRO A 81 -2.38 -11.68 -7.20
N THR A 82 -1.93 -10.71 -6.42
CA THR A 82 -1.22 -10.92 -5.14
C THR A 82 -1.87 -10.18 -3.99
N VAL A 83 -2.57 -9.09 -4.25
CA VAL A 83 -3.17 -8.24 -3.21
C VAL A 83 -4.24 -9.01 -2.43
N HIS A 84 -5.14 -9.73 -3.12
CA HIS A 84 -6.18 -10.55 -2.48
C HIS A 84 -5.62 -11.62 -1.52
N LYS A 85 -4.37 -12.07 -1.72
CA LYS A 85 -3.71 -13.01 -0.81
C LYS A 85 -3.15 -12.27 0.41
N THR A 86 -2.72 -11.04 0.24
CA THR A 86 -2.19 -10.22 1.33
C THR A 86 -3.33 -9.70 2.23
N PHE A 87 -4.48 -9.37 1.65
CA PHE A 87 -5.68 -8.89 2.34
C PHE A 87 -6.76 -9.99 2.41
N PHE A 88 -6.62 -10.95 3.34
CA PHE A 88 -7.49 -12.14 3.36
C PHE A 88 -8.93 -11.93 3.89
N LYS A 89 -9.30 -10.73 4.31
CA LYS A 89 -10.65 -10.28 4.69
C LYS A 89 -10.63 -8.76 4.63
N LYS A 90 -11.79 -8.11 4.38
CA LYS A 90 -12.00 -6.66 4.51
C LYS A 90 -11.17 -6.12 5.68
N ILE A 91 -10.02 -5.53 5.39
CA ILE A 91 -9.30 -4.75 6.39
C ILE A 91 -10.03 -3.41 6.36
N CYS A 92 -11.10 -3.38 7.16
CA CYS A 92 -11.88 -2.18 7.45
C CYS A 92 -11.01 -1.35 8.40
N PHE A 93 -10.16 -0.50 7.86
CA PHE A 93 -9.71 0.65 8.63
C PHE A 93 -10.93 1.54 8.81
N VAL A 94 -11.12 2.12 10.00
CA VAL A 94 -12.25 3.00 10.33
C VAL A 94 -12.57 3.93 9.14
N GLY A 95 -13.62 3.60 8.38
CA GLY A 95 -14.08 4.33 7.19
C GLY A 95 -13.58 3.90 5.79
N TYR A 96 -12.62 2.97 5.63
CA TYR A 96 -11.95 2.68 4.35
C TYR A 96 -11.83 1.19 3.99
N LEU A 97 -12.03 0.91 2.70
CA LEU A 97 -12.10 -0.43 2.11
C LEU A 97 -10.83 -0.69 1.29
N VAL A 98 -9.95 -1.53 1.82
CA VAL A 98 -8.78 -2.06 1.10
C VAL A 98 -9.13 -3.49 0.68
N PHE A 99 -9.30 -3.73 -0.62
CA PHE A 99 -9.54 -5.06 -1.20
C PHE A 99 -8.23 -5.79 -1.50
#